data_AF-A0A6P2E277-F1
#
_entry.id   AF-A0A6P2E277-F1
#
_cell.length_a   1.000
_cell.length_b   1.000
_cell.length_c   1.000
_cell.angle_alpha   90.00
_cell.angle_beta   90.00
_cell.angle_gamma   90.00
#
_symmetry.space_group_name_H-M   'P 1'
#
loop_
_entity.id
_entity.type
_entity.pdbx_description
1 polymer ?
#
loop_
_entity_poly.entity_id
_entity_poly.type
_entity_poly.pdbx_seq_one_letter_code
_entity_poly.pdbx_strand_id
1 'polypeptide(L)'
;MSAARSFDPGRPWLAPYAPRAASMAASLAQGHDAAAVLSNAAPGIELPAGPLRFVQPDAAPAGEAYEAFIFRTAQVPTRDDLHDFFNGLVWLHFPRAKQRLNELQAGEIARAGIGATRGPLRDALTVFDENGAVLDAPAALWQALLARDWPRLFVSERARWHEARLLVFGHALLEKLAMPRKALTAHVLWAPGAIRSIAIDDAAIAAALAPSHLAAKPFAPLPVLGVPGWWPANEVPGFYDDVAVFRPPRSPRH
;
A
#
# COMPACT_ATOMS: atom_id res chain seq x y z
N MET A 1 -5.83 -27.34 -8.48
CA MET A 1 -5.25 -26.47 -7.44
C MET A 1 -4.72 -25.23 -8.12
N SER A 2 -5.41 -24.09 -7.98
CA SER A 2 -4.99 -22.86 -8.65
C SER A 2 -3.73 -22.32 -7.99
N ALA A 3 -2.64 -22.23 -8.75
CA ALA A 3 -1.39 -21.57 -8.33
C ALA A 3 -1.57 -20.05 -8.06
N ALA A 4 -2.76 -19.49 -8.32
CA ALA A 4 -3.02 -18.05 -8.35
C ALA A 4 -3.05 -17.34 -6.99
N ARG A 5 -3.00 -18.05 -5.84
CA ARG A 5 -3.13 -17.45 -4.50
C ARG A 5 -1.98 -17.76 -3.53
N SER A 6 -0.86 -18.28 -4.02
CA SER A 6 0.27 -18.61 -3.13
C SER A 6 1.06 -17.35 -2.76
N PHE A 7 1.17 -17.08 -1.47
CA PHE A 7 2.10 -16.09 -0.91
C PHE A 7 2.61 -16.61 0.43
N ASP A 8 3.76 -16.10 0.86
CA ASP A 8 4.39 -16.47 2.12
C ASP A 8 4.09 -15.40 3.19
N PRO A 9 3.21 -15.67 4.17
CA PRO A 9 2.86 -14.72 5.22
C PRO A 9 4.02 -14.41 6.18
N GLY A 10 5.09 -15.21 6.17
CA GLY A 10 6.29 -14.99 6.98
C GLY A 10 7.24 -13.95 6.39
N ARG A 11 6.94 -13.40 5.21
CA ARG A 11 7.79 -12.39 4.58
C ARG A 11 7.77 -11.06 5.35
N PRO A 12 8.91 -10.35 5.42
CA PRO A 12 9.06 -9.16 6.26
C PRO A 12 8.10 -8.01 5.86
N TRP A 13 7.78 -7.86 4.57
CA TRP A 13 6.81 -6.86 4.10
C TRP A 13 5.35 -7.17 4.49
N LEU A 14 5.05 -8.40 4.92
CA LEU A 14 3.75 -8.80 5.47
C LEU A 14 3.72 -8.82 7.01
N ALA A 15 4.83 -8.48 7.68
CA ALA A 15 4.90 -8.51 9.14
C ALA A 15 3.75 -7.73 9.84
N PRO A 16 3.33 -6.53 9.36
CA PRO A 16 2.18 -5.83 9.94
C PRO A 16 0.86 -6.62 9.84
N TYR A 17 0.71 -7.47 8.84
CA TYR A 17 -0.49 -8.25 8.57
C TYR A 17 -0.41 -9.70 9.06
N ALA A 18 0.76 -10.15 9.54
CA ALA A 18 1.11 -11.57 9.65
C ALA A 18 0.07 -12.45 10.36
N PRO A 19 -0.53 -12.06 11.52
CA PRO A 19 -1.51 -12.91 12.18
C PRO A 19 -2.76 -13.18 11.31
N ARG A 20 -3.29 -12.14 10.65
CA ARG A 20 -4.46 -12.25 9.76
C ARG A 20 -4.09 -12.95 8.45
N ALA A 21 -2.97 -12.55 7.86
CA ALA A 21 -2.48 -13.09 6.59
C ALA A 21 -2.23 -14.60 6.68
N ALA A 22 -1.63 -15.09 7.77
CA ALA A 22 -1.38 -16.52 7.97
C ALA A 22 -2.67 -17.34 8.11
N SER A 23 -3.63 -16.86 8.92
CA SER A 23 -4.92 -17.53 9.08
C SER A 23 -5.69 -17.60 7.76
N MET A 24 -5.72 -16.51 6.99
CA MET A 24 -6.42 -16.45 5.71
C MET A 24 -5.72 -17.28 4.63
N ALA A 25 -4.39 -17.28 4.57
CA ALA A 25 -3.63 -18.10 3.63
C ALA A 25 -3.96 -19.59 3.79
N ALA A 26 -4.11 -20.07 5.03
CA ALA A 26 -4.54 -21.43 5.30
C ALA A 26 -5.96 -21.72 4.78
N SER A 27 -6.91 -20.79 4.97
CA SER A 27 -8.26 -20.94 4.43
C SER A 27 -8.30 -20.93 2.91
N LEU A 28 -7.52 -20.07 2.24
CA LEU A 28 -7.41 -20.03 0.79
C LEU A 28 -6.78 -21.31 0.22
N ALA A 29 -5.77 -21.87 0.89
CA ALA A 29 -5.13 -23.13 0.51
C ALA A 29 -6.09 -24.33 0.55
N GLN A 30 -7.14 -24.26 1.39
CA GLN A 30 -8.23 -25.24 1.46
C GLN A 30 -9.28 -25.05 0.34
N GLY A 31 -9.11 -24.05 -0.53
CA GLY A 31 -10.00 -23.78 -1.67
C GLY A 31 -11.18 -22.88 -1.35
N HIS A 32 -11.25 -22.26 -0.16
CA HIS A 32 -12.28 -21.27 0.14
C HIS A 32 -12.14 -20.03 -0.75
N ASP A 33 -13.25 -19.42 -1.10
CA ASP A 33 -13.34 -18.18 -1.88
C ASP A 33 -12.77 -16.97 -1.12
N ALA A 34 -12.05 -16.09 -1.81
CA ALA A 34 -11.40 -14.92 -1.18
C ALA A 34 -12.41 -13.95 -0.54
N ALA A 35 -13.54 -13.66 -1.19
CA ALA A 35 -14.55 -12.76 -0.66
C ALA A 35 -15.20 -13.34 0.61
N ALA A 36 -15.43 -14.65 0.64
CA ALA A 36 -15.94 -15.33 1.84
C ALA A 36 -14.94 -15.29 3.00
N VAL A 37 -13.66 -15.60 2.74
CA VAL A 37 -12.59 -15.57 3.76
C VAL A 37 -12.44 -14.17 4.36
N LEU A 38 -12.42 -13.13 3.52
CA LEU A 38 -12.31 -11.75 3.96
C LEU A 38 -13.54 -11.28 4.74
N SER A 39 -14.75 -11.62 4.27
CA SER A 39 -16.01 -11.27 4.96
C SER A 39 -16.09 -11.86 6.37
N ASN A 40 -15.65 -13.12 6.54
CA ASN A 40 -15.63 -13.77 7.85
C ASN A 40 -14.67 -13.10 8.85
N ALA A 41 -13.69 -12.34 8.36
CA ALA A 41 -12.71 -11.61 9.17
C ALA A 41 -13.02 -10.12 9.35
N ALA A 42 -14.10 -9.63 8.72
CA ALA A 42 -14.62 -8.27 8.81
C ALA A 42 -15.59 -7.93 9.98
N PRO A 43 -16.06 -8.86 10.85
CA PRO A 43 -17.00 -8.48 11.91
C PRO A 43 -16.50 -7.32 12.77
N GLY A 44 -17.36 -6.31 12.96
CA GLY A 44 -17.07 -5.11 13.77
C GLY A 44 -16.50 -3.93 12.99
N ILE A 45 -16.30 -4.04 11.68
CA ILE A 45 -15.93 -2.91 10.82
C ILE A 45 -17.20 -2.32 10.19
N GLU A 46 -17.56 -1.11 10.64
CA GLU A 46 -18.70 -0.35 10.12
C GLU A 46 -18.22 0.81 9.26
N LEU A 47 -18.79 0.93 8.07
CA LEU A 47 -18.65 2.09 7.19
C LEU A 47 -19.94 2.92 7.22
N PRO A 48 -19.95 4.16 6.71
CA PRO A 48 -21.15 5.00 6.72
C PRO A 48 -22.37 4.36 6.02
N ALA A 49 -22.15 3.52 5.01
CA ALA A 49 -23.19 2.82 4.28
C ALA A 49 -23.62 1.47 4.92
N GLY A 50 -22.99 1.07 6.02
CA GLY A 50 -23.27 -0.17 6.75
C GLY A 50 -22.03 -1.03 7.01
N PRO A 51 -22.22 -2.31 7.41
CA PRO A 51 -21.10 -3.19 7.75
C PRO A 51 -20.27 -3.51 6.51
N LEU A 52 -18.95 -3.47 6.66
CA LEU A 52 -18.02 -3.85 5.59
C LEU A 52 -18.26 -5.32 5.20
N ARG A 53 -18.49 -5.56 3.91
CA ARG A 53 -18.64 -6.90 3.34
C ARG A 53 -17.82 -7.03 2.07
N PHE A 54 -17.26 -8.20 1.84
CA PHE A 54 -16.61 -8.55 0.58
C PHE A 54 -17.58 -9.40 -0.24
N VAL A 55 -17.81 -9.00 -1.48
CA VAL A 55 -18.81 -9.58 -2.35
C VAL A 55 -18.20 -10.07 -3.65
N GLN A 56 -18.95 -10.89 -4.38
CA GLN A 56 -18.54 -11.37 -5.70
C GLN A 56 -18.29 -10.20 -6.66
N PRO A 57 -17.37 -10.35 -7.64
CA PRO A 57 -16.89 -9.24 -8.46
C PRO A 57 -17.96 -8.65 -9.39
N ASP A 58 -19.03 -9.39 -9.67
CA ASP A 58 -20.18 -8.99 -10.49
C ASP A 58 -21.29 -8.30 -9.71
N ALA A 59 -21.12 -8.08 -8.40
CA ALA A 59 -22.10 -7.39 -7.56
C ALA A 59 -22.30 -5.91 -7.94
N ALA A 60 -21.28 -5.27 -8.53
CA ALA A 60 -21.36 -3.89 -8.97
C ALA A 60 -22.16 -3.78 -10.29
N PRO A 61 -23.17 -2.89 -10.38
CA PRO A 61 -23.87 -2.59 -11.62
C PRO A 61 -22.92 -2.23 -12.77
N ALA A 62 -23.26 -2.68 -13.98
CA ALA A 62 -22.50 -2.35 -15.18
C ALA A 62 -22.39 -0.82 -15.36
N GLY A 63 -21.16 -0.32 -15.52
CA GLY A 63 -20.87 1.10 -15.72
C GLY A 63 -20.71 1.92 -14.44
N GLU A 64 -20.95 1.35 -13.25
CA GLU A 64 -20.62 2.01 -11.99
C GLU A 64 -19.12 1.87 -11.70
N ALA A 65 -18.49 2.94 -11.20
CA ALA A 65 -17.09 2.89 -10.78
C ALA A 65 -16.94 2.08 -9.48
N TYR A 66 -15.89 1.28 -9.39
CA TYR A 66 -15.57 0.42 -8.25
C TYR A 66 -15.64 1.15 -6.89
N GLU A 67 -14.98 2.31 -6.81
CA GLU A 67 -14.91 3.11 -5.59
C GLU A 67 -16.26 3.74 -5.23
N ALA A 68 -17.05 4.14 -6.23
CA ALA A 68 -18.39 4.69 -6.03
C ALA A 68 -19.34 3.63 -5.48
N PHE A 69 -19.25 2.40 -5.99
CA PHE A 69 -20.03 1.27 -5.50
C PHE A 69 -19.72 0.97 -4.02
N ILE A 70 -18.43 0.88 -3.65
CA ILE A 70 -18.02 0.65 -2.25
C ILE A 70 -18.56 1.75 -1.34
N PHE A 71 -18.37 3.02 -1.74
CA PHE A 71 -18.79 4.17 -0.94
C PHE A 71 -20.30 4.15 -0.65
N ARG A 72 -21.10 3.77 -1.66
CA ARG A 72 -22.56 3.72 -1.57
C ARG A 72 -23.09 2.52 -0.79
N THR A 73 -22.35 1.42 -0.69
CA THR A 73 -22.90 0.12 -0.26
C THR A 73 -22.15 -0.56 0.88
N ALA A 74 -20.97 -0.07 1.25
CA ALA A 74 -20.01 -0.74 2.14
C ALA A 74 -19.58 -2.15 1.66
N GLN A 75 -19.82 -2.47 0.38
CA GLN A 75 -19.49 -3.75 -0.21
C GLN A 75 -18.29 -3.61 -1.15
N VAL A 76 -17.29 -4.47 -0.98
CA VAL A 76 -16.06 -4.51 -1.77
C VAL A 76 -16.12 -5.67 -2.75
N PRO A 77 -16.35 -5.42 -4.06
CA PRO A 77 -16.25 -6.46 -5.08
C PRO A 77 -14.84 -7.04 -5.05
N THR A 78 -14.76 -8.37 -4.98
CA THR A 78 -13.53 -9.10 -4.71
C THR A 78 -13.44 -10.28 -5.65
N ARG A 79 -12.52 -10.21 -6.61
CA ARG A 79 -12.11 -11.32 -7.46
C ARG A 79 -11.26 -12.28 -6.65
N ASP A 80 -11.19 -13.48 -7.18
CA ASP A 80 -10.49 -14.59 -6.55
C ASP A 80 -8.99 -14.62 -6.91
N ASP A 81 -8.31 -13.48 -6.71
CA ASP A 81 -6.88 -13.27 -7.01
C ASP A 81 -6.12 -12.64 -5.83
N LEU A 82 -4.78 -12.56 -5.92
CA LEU A 82 -3.95 -11.96 -4.87
C LEU A 82 -4.16 -10.45 -4.74
N HIS A 83 -4.49 -9.77 -5.83
CA HIS A 83 -4.65 -8.33 -5.86
C HIS A 83 -5.82 -7.89 -4.97
N ASP A 84 -7.01 -8.45 -5.24
CA ASP A 84 -8.22 -8.16 -4.48
C ASP A 84 -8.14 -8.74 -3.06
N PHE A 85 -7.46 -9.88 -2.87
CA PHE A 85 -7.16 -10.40 -1.54
C PHE A 85 -6.34 -9.41 -0.70
N PHE A 86 -5.24 -8.88 -1.24
CA PHE A 86 -4.42 -7.90 -0.52
C PHE A 86 -5.18 -6.58 -0.30
N ASN A 87 -6.01 -6.15 -1.25
CA ASN A 87 -6.89 -5.00 -1.06
C ASN A 87 -7.82 -5.21 0.15
N GLY A 88 -8.43 -6.40 0.24
CA GLY A 88 -9.28 -6.76 1.38
C GLY A 88 -8.51 -6.87 2.69
N LEU A 89 -7.30 -7.43 2.68
CA LEU A 89 -6.45 -7.50 3.87
C LEU A 89 -6.12 -6.10 4.41
N VAL A 90 -5.89 -5.12 3.53
CA VAL A 90 -5.66 -3.72 3.91
C VAL A 90 -6.93 -3.09 4.48
N TRP A 91 -8.11 -3.33 3.89
CA TRP A 91 -9.40 -2.91 4.46
C TRP A 91 -9.62 -3.41 5.89
N LEU A 92 -9.25 -4.67 6.15
CA LEU A 92 -9.42 -5.29 7.47
C LEU A 92 -8.44 -4.75 8.52
N HIS A 93 -7.26 -4.29 8.11
CA HIS A 93 -6.23 -3.82 9.01
C HIS A 93 -6.27 -2.29 9.22
N PHE A 94 -6.64 -1.53 8.18
CA PHE A 94 -6.70 -0.07 8.19
C PHE A 94 -8.06 0.44 7.69
N PRO A 95 -9.16 0.10 8.37
CA PRO A 95 -10.50 0.45 7.91
C PRO A 95 -10.73 1.96 7.81
N ARG A 96 -10.17 2.78 8.72
CA ARG A 96 -10.34 4.24 8.70
C ARG A 96 -9.59 4.86 7.53
N ALA A 97 -8.36 4.42 7.27
CA ALA A 97 -7.57 4.91 6.14
C ALA A 97 -8.20 4.50 4.81
N LYS A 98 -8.66 3.25 4.66
CA LYS A 98 -9.34 2.78 3.45
C LYS A 98 -10.69 3.45 3.23
N GLN A 99 -11.48 3.65 4.28
CA GLN A 99 -12.70 4.46 4.21
C GLN A 99 -12.38 5.86 3.71
N ARG A 100 -11.35 6.51 4.28
CA ARG A 100 -10.96 7.86 3.87
C ARG A 100 -10.51 7.93 2.41
N LEU A 101 -9.73 6.96 1.94
CA LEU A 101 -9.36 6.85 0.52
C LEU A 101 -10.59 6.71 -0.37
N ASN A 102 -11.50 5.81 0.00
CA ASN A 102 -12.69 5.52 -0.77
C ASN A 102 -13.64 6.74 -0.83
N GLU A 103 -13.87 7.43 0.29
CA GLU A 103 -14.62 8.69 0.34
C GLU A 103 -14.06 9.74 -0.63
N LEU A 104 -12.75 9.93 -0.65
CA LEU A 104 -12.10 10.92 -1.51
C LEU A 104 -12.14 10.52 -2.98
N GLN A 105 -11.93 9.24 -3.30
CA GLN A 105 -12.01 8.73 -4.66
C GLN A 105 -13.45 8.83 -5.20
N ALA A 106 -14.44 8.41 -4.42
CA ALA A 106 -15.85 8.51 -4.77
C ALA A 106 -16.29 9.97 -4.96
N GLY A 107 -15.84 10.89 -4.09
CA GLY A 107 -16.07 12.32 -4.24
C GLY A 107 -15.50 12.90 -5.54
N GLU A 108 -14.27 12.53 -5.90
CA GLU A 108 -13.66 12.96 -7.16
C GLU A 108 -14.36 12.35 -8.38
N ILE A 109 -14.83 11.09 -8.29
CA ILE A 109 -15.63 10.44 -9.35
C ILE A 109 -16.98 11.15 -9.51
N ALA A 110 -17.66 11.50 -8.42
CA ALA A 110 -18.92 12.23 -8.48
C ALA A 110 -18.73 13.63 -9.09
N ARG A 111 -17.61 14.30 -8.80
CA ARG A 111 -17.29 15.64 -9.31
C ARG A 111 -16.87 15.66 -10.78
N ALA A 112 -16.01 14.74 -11.20
CA ALA A 112 -15.33 14.79 -12.50
C ALA A 112 -15.72 13.64 -13.45
N GLY A 113 -16.53 12.69 -12.99
CA GLY A 113 -16.88 11.49 -13.73
C GLY A 113 -15.75 10.44 -13.80
N ILE A 114 -16.00 9.40 -14.60
CA ILE A 114 -15.10 8.25 -14.81
C ILE A 114 -14.14 8.49 -15.99
N GLY A 115 -14.10 9.71 -16.55
CA GLY A 115 -13.32 10.04 -17.74
C GLY A 115 -11.82 9.76 -17.62
N ALA A 116 -11.15 9.65 -18.77
CA ALA A 116 -9.74 9.23 -18.87
C ALA A 116 -8.75 10.16 -18.15
N THR A 117 -9.08 11.44 -17.97
CA THR A 117 -8.20 12.43 -17.33
C THR A 117 -8.51 12.54 -15.84
N ARG A 118 -7.68 11.91 -15.01
CA ARG A 118 -7.76 12.02 -13.55
C ARG A 118 -7.09 13.32 -13.08
N GLY A 119 -7.69 13.96 -12.08
CA GLY A 119 -7.07 15.11 -11.41
C GLY A 119 -5.90 14.69 -10.50
N PRO A 120 -5.04 15.64 -10.08
CA PRO A 120 -3.87 15.35 -9.24
C PRO A 120 -4.18 14.62 -7.95
N LEU A 121 -5.32 14.93 -7.31
CA LEU A 121 -5.77 14.26 -6.09
C LEU A 121 -6.14 12.80 -6.36
N ARG A 122 -6.97 12.52 -7.38
CA ARG A 122 -7.35 11.14 -7.73
C ARG A 122 -6.14 10.31 -8.13
N ASP A 123 -5.19 10.88 -8.87
CA ASP A 123 -3.91 10.23 -9.17
C ASP A 123 -3.13 9.88 -7.89
N ALA A 124 -3.02 10.82 -6.94
CA ALA A 124 -2.32 10.58 -5.68
C ALA A 124 -3.00 9.49 -4.83
N LEU A 125 -4.33 9.48 -4.78
CA LEU A 125 -5.12 8.46 -4.09
C LEU A 125 -4.86 7.08 -4.71
N THR A 126 -4.94 6.96 -6.04
CA THR A 126 -4.64 5.69 -6.73
C THR A 126 -3.19 5.25 -6.51
N VAL A 127 -2.22 6.16 -6.59
CA VAL A 127 -0.80 5.81 -6.35
C VAL A 127 -0.59 5.25 -4.95
N PHE A 128 -1.19 5.86 -3.93
CA PHE A 128 -1.07 5.38 -2.55
C PHE A 128 -1.80 4.04 -2.35
N ASP A 129 -3.00 3.88 -2.88
CA ASP A 129 -3.76 2.65 -2.70
C ASP A 129 -3.13 1.44 -3.43
N GLU A 130 -2.46 1.68 -4.56
CA GLU A 130 -1.85 0.63 -5.38
C GLU A 130 -0.40 0.32 -4.98
N ASN A 131 0.43 1.36 -4.77
CA ASN A 131 1.87 1.21 -4.56
C ASN A 131 2.39 2.05 -3.39
N GLY A 132 1.51 2.50 -2.49
CA GLY A 132 1.86 3.33 -1.36
C GLY A 132 2.54 2.58 -0.22
N ALA A 133 3.31 3.32 0.57
CA ALA A 133 3.85 2.86 1.83
C ALA A 133 3.86 4.00 2.86
N VAL A 134 3.98 3.63 4.13
CA VAL A 134 4.06 4.55 5.27
C VAL A 134 5.31 4.23 6.06
N LEU A 135 6.07 5.26 6.42
CA LEU A 135 7.35 5.11 7.11
C LEU A 135 7.33 5.90 8.41
N ASP A 136 7.51 5.19 9.52
CA ASP A 136 7.87 5.76 10.82
C ASP A 136 9.37 5.53 11.02
N ALA A 137 10.18 6.58 10.93
CA ALA A 137 11.63 6.46 10.97
C ALA A 137 12.33 7.70 11.55
N PRO A 138 13.58 7.55 12.03
CA PRO A 138 14.42 8.68 12.40
C PRO A 138 14.67 9.66 11.24
N ALA A 139 14.92 10.93 11.59
CA ALA A 139 15.15 12.00 10.63
C ALA A 139 16.26 11.71 9.61
N ALA A 140 17.34 11.02 9.99
CA ALA A 140 18.43 10.70 9.06
C ALA A 140 17.99 9.81 7.89
N LEU A 141 17.12 8.82 8.13
CA LEU A 141 16.58 7.96 7.07
C LEU A 141 15.66 8.76 6.15
N TRP A 142 14.84 9.64 6.70
CA TRP A 142 14.02 10.55 5.91
C TRP A 142 14.85 11.52 5.06
N GLN A 143 15.91 12.10 5.62
CA GLN A 143 16.83 12.97 4.89
C GLN A 143 17.46 12.24 3.71
N ALA A 144 17.98 11.02 3.94
CA ALA A 144 18.59 10.21 2.88
C ALA A 144 17.56 9.78 1.81
N LEU A 145 16.34 9.38 2.22
CA LEU A 145 15.26 9.00 1.31
C LEU A 145 14.81 10.16 0.43
N LEU A 146 14.56 11.34 1.01
CA LEU A 146 14.16 12.53 0.25
C LEU A 146 15.25 13.00 -0.70
N ALA A 147 16.52 12.91 -0.27
CA ALA A 147 17.68 13.21 -1.10
C ALA A 147 17.99 12.11 -2.13
N ARG A 148 17.31 10.96 -2.09
CA ARG A 148 17.62 9.75 -2.89
C ARG A 148 19.09 9.34 -2.79
N ASP A 149 19.66 9.52 -1.61
CA ASP A 149 21.02 9.10 -1.28
C ASP A 149 20.98 7.63 -0.86
N TRP A 150 20.95 6.74 -1.85
CA TRP A 150 20.82 5.29 -1.63
C TRP A 150 22.00 4.69 -0.86
N PRO A 151 23.27 5.07 -1.13
CA PRO A 151 24.39 4.63 -0.31
C PRO A 151 24.21 5.00 1.15
N ARG A 152 23.82 6.25 1.46
CA ARG A 152 23.53 6.62 2.85
C ARG A 152 22.35 5.85 3.41
N LEU A 153 21.23 5.80 2.70
CA LEU A 153 19.97 5.22 3.17
C LEU A 153 20.11 3.72 3.50
N PHE A 154 20.77 2.94 2.64
CA PHE A 154 20.79 1.48 2.73
C PHE A 154 22.12 0.89 3.23
N VAL A 155 23.22 1.66 3.17
CA VAL A 155 24.56 1.21 3.57
C VAL A 155 25.04 1.95 4.81
N SER A 156 25.26 3.27 4.75
CA SER A 156 25.82 4.03 5.88
C SER A 156 24.88 4.04 7.10
N GLU A 157 23.58 4.22 6.86
CA GLU A 157 22.54 4.25 7.90
C GLU A 157 21.87 2.88 8.09
N ARG A 158 22.44 1.80 7.51
CA ARG A 158 21.84 0.44 7.52
C ARG A 158 21.41 0.01 8.92
N ALA A 159 22.27 0.23 9.91
CA ALA A 159 22.00 -0.13 11.29
C ALA A 159 20.70 0.53 11.78
N ARG A 160 20.44 1.80 11.45
CA ARG A 160 19.30 2.58 11.96
C ARG A 160 17.93 2.11 11.46
N TRP A 161 17.89 1.21 10.48
CA TRP A 161 16.62 0.60 10.06
C TRP A 161 15.97 -0.26 11.15
N HIS A 162 16.71 -0.68 12.19
CA HIS A 162 16.10 -1.30 13.38
C HIS A 162 15.19 -0.33 14.16
N GLU A 163 15.39 0.99 14.02
CA GLU A 163 14.56 2.04 14.61
C GLU A 163 13.35 2.39 13.71
N ALA A 164 13.28 1.83 12.49
CA ALA A 164 12.29 2.19 11.49
C ALA A 164 11.19 1.14 11.36
N ARG A 165 9.97 1.59 11.09
CA ARG A 165 8.82 0.76 10.78
C ARG A 165 8.27 1.18 9.42
N LEU A 166 8.36 0.27 8.44
CA LEU A 166 7.85 0.47 7.10
C LEU A 166 6.63 -0.43 6.89
N LEU A 167 5.51 0.19 6.55
CA LEU A 167 4.28 -0.48 6.16
C LEU A 167 4.09 -0.34 4.66
N VAL A 168 3.96 -1.45 3.93
CA VAL A 168 3.39 -1.41 2.58
C VAL A 168 1.87 -1.37 2.70
N PHE A 169 1.27 -0.28 2.26
CA PHE A 169 -0.19 -0.09 2.21
C PHE A 169 -0.74 -0.50 0.84
N GLY A 170 0.04 -0.25 -0.21
CA GLY A 170 -0.36 -0.47 -1.59
C GLY A 170 -0.57 -1.95 -1.92
N HIS A 171 -1.81 -2.33 -2.26
CA HIS A 171 -2.17 -3.75 -2.43
C HIS A 171 -1.55 -4.37 -3.71
N ALA A 172 -1.43 -3.63 -4.81
CA ALA A 172 -0.68 -4.12 -5.97
C ALA A 172 0.82 -4.26 -5.71
N LEU A 173 1.40 -3.45 -4.81
CA LEU A 173 2.79 -3.66 -4.39
C LEU A 173 2.92 -4.92 -3.53
N LEU A 174 1.98 -5.20 -2.63
CA LEU A 174 1.94 -6.45 -1.86
C LEU A 174 1.82 -7.68 -2.79
N GLU A 175 0.95 -7.61 -3.81
CA GLU A 175 0.81 -8.63 -4.84
C GLU A 175 2.15 -8.88 -5.55
N LYS A 176 2.80 -7.82 -6.05
CA LYS A 176 4.10 -7.94 -6.73
C LYS A 176 5.19 -8.48 -5.82
N LEU A 177 5.11 -8.22 -4.52
CA LEU A 177 6.05 -8.73 -3.53
C LEU A 177 5.86 -10.23 -3.23
N ALA A 178 4.73 -10.85 -3.61
CA ALA A 178 4.58 -12.30 -3.56
C ALA A 178 5.59 -13.02 -4.48
N MET A 179 6.00 -12.37 -5.58
CA MET A 179 7.06 -12.81 -6.49
C MET A 179 8.06 -11.67 -6.72
N PRO A 180 8.93 -11.38 -5.72
CA PRO A 180 9.67 -10.13 -5.66
C PRO A 180 10.72 -10.03 -6.78
N ARG A 181 10.83 -8.84 -7.37
CA ARG A 181 11.90 -8.45 -8.30
C ARG A 181 12.61 -7.18 -7.81
N LYS A 182 13.91 -7.07 -8.07
CA LYS A 182 14.77 -5.99 -7.54
C LYS A 182 14.18 -4.57 -7.70
N ALA A 183 13.61 -4.28 -8.86
CA ALA A 183 13.12 -2.95 -9.22
C ALA A 183 11.71 -2.59 -8.68
N LEU A 184 11.22 -3.24 -7.61
CA LEU A 184 9.96 -2.85 -6.96
C LEU A 184 10.17 -1.57 -6.14
N THR A 185 9.29 -0.60 -6.32
CA THR A 185 9.37 0.73 -5.70
C THR A 185 8.04 1.10 -5.07
N ALA A 186 8.08 1.47 -3.79
CA ALA A 186 6.94 2.08 -3.10
C ALA A 186 6.93 3.60 -3.30
N HIS A 187 5.75 4.18 -3.18
CA HIS A 187 5.54 5.62 -3.04
C HIS A 187 5.27 5.91 -1.56
N VAL A 188 6.32 6.22 -0.81
CA VAL A 188 6.22 6.45 0.63
C VAL A 188 5.56 7.80 0.87
N LEU A 189 4.38 7.78 1.50
CA LEU A 189 3.67 8.98 1.92
C LEU A 189 4.43 9.62 3.09
N TRP A 190 4.79 10.90 2.98
CA TRP A 190 5.32 11.66 4.11
C TRP A 190 4.23 12.48 4.79
N ALA A 191 4.36 12.69 6.10
CA ALA A 191 3.44 13.51 6.89
C ALA A 191 3.47 15.00 6.47
N PRO A 192 2.34 15.73 6.64
CA PRO A 192 2.34 17.18 6.59
C PRO A 192 3.12 17.76 7.77
N GLY A 193 3.85 18.86 7.54
CA GLY A 193 4.64 19.54 8.58
C GLY A 193 6.14 19.22 8.56
N ALA A 194 6.84 19.52 9.67
CA ALA A 194 8.30 19.38 9.77
C ALA A 194 8.77 17.94 9.98
N ILE A 195 7.99 17.15 10.72
CA ILE A 195 8.23 15.72 10.92
C ILE A 195 7.60 14.98 9.75
N ARG A 196 8.38 14.19 9.02
CA ARG A 196 7.94 13.45 7.82
C ARG A 196 7.37 12.07 8.12
N SER A 197 7.66 11.54 9.30
CA SER A 197 7.17 10.24 9.76
C SER A 197 5.68 10.23 9.99
N ILE A 198 5.06 9.11 9.65
CA ILE A 198 3.66 8.79 9.98
C ILE A 198 3.71 7.49 10.80
N ALA A 199 3.12 7.50 11.99
CA ALA A 199 3.01 6.30 12.80
C ALA A 199 2.27 5.19 12.03
N ILE A 200 2.66 3.93 12.23
CA ILE A 200 1.96 2.77 11.65
C ILE A 200 0.68 2.50 12.47
N ASP A 201 -0.27 3.42 12.35
CA ASP A 201 -1.54 3.47 13.04
C ASP A 201 -2.63 3.94 12.07
N ASP A 202 -3.80 3.31 12.11
CA ASP A 202 -4.88 3.57 11.16
C ASP A 202 -5.38 5.02 11.21
N ALA A 203 -5.49 5.61 12.41
CA ALA A 203 -5.91 7.00 12.55
C ALA A 203 -4.87 7.97 12.00
N ALA A 204 -3.59 7.72 12.28
CA ALA A 204 -2.48 8.54 11.80
C ALA A 204 -2.39 8.51 10.27
N ILE A 205 -2.53 7.33 9.66
CA ILE A 205 -2.55 7.16 8.21
C ILE A 205 -3.76 7.89 7.62
N ALA A 206 -4.97 7.69 8.17
CA ALA A 206 -6.16 8.39 7.70
C ALA A 206 -6.03 9.92 7.77
N ALA A 207 -5.43 10.46 8.84
CA ALA A 207 -5.19 11.89 9.00
C ALA A 207 -4.19 12.45 7.98
N ALA A 208 -3.20 11.66 7.55
CA ALA A 208 -2.25 12.05 6.51
C ALA A 208 -2.88 12.16 5.11
N LEU A 209 -4.07 11.59 4.89
CA LEU A 209 -4.81 11.63 3.62
C LEU A 209 -5.62 12.92 3.42
N ALA A 210 -5.12 14.06 3.92
CA ALA A 210 -5.75 15.36 3.68
C ALA A 210 -5.71 15.71 2.17
N PRO A 211 -6.83 16.14 1.54
CA PRO A 211 -6.87 16.40 0.09
C PRO A 211 -5.85 17.41 -0.41
N SER A 212 -5.66 18.51 0.31
CA SER A 212 -4.69 19.55 -0.03
C SER A 212 -3.25 19.05 0.02
N HIS A 213 -2.94 18.18 0.98
CA HIS A 213 -1.63 17.53 1.10
C HIS A 213 -1.41 16.55 -0.06
N LEU A 214 -2.37 15.66 -0.32
CA LEU A 214 -2.27 14.67 -1.40
C LEU A 214 -2.21 15.28 -2.79
N ALA A 215 -2.90 16.40 -3.03
CA ALA A 215 -2.84 17.12 -4.30
C ALA A 215 -1.42 17.62 -4.63
N ALA A 216 -0.57 17.84 -3.63
CA ALA A 216 0.85 18.19 -3.79
C ALA A 216 1.75 16.97 -4.11
N LYS A 217 1.18 15.76 -4.21
CA LYS A 217 1.86 14.47 -4.47
C LYS A 217 3.04 14.21 -3.49
N PRO A 218 2.75 14.09 -2.18
CA PRO A 218 3.75 14.03 -1.11
C PRO A 218 4.40 12.65 -0.97
N PHE A 219 5.02 12.15 -2.05
CA PHE A 219 5.56 10.80 -2.13
C PHE A 219 7.06 10.78 -2.37
N ALA A 220 7.78 10.02 -1.56
CA ALA A 220 9.17 9.65 -1.82
C ALA A 220 9.24 8.24 -2.44
N PRO A 221 9.87 8.06 -3.62
CA PRO A 221 10.08 6.73 -4.17
C PRO A 221 11.08 5.97 -3.30
N LEU A 222 10.76 4.72 -2.93
CA LEU A 222 11.64 3.84 -2.16
C LEU A 222 11.78 2.49 -2.87
N PRO A 223 12.96 2.11 -3.36
CA PRO A 223 13.22 0.74 -3.82
C PRO A 223 13.11 -0.25 -2.65
N VAL A 224 11.95 -0.89 -2.50
CA VAL A 224 11.57 -1.57 -1.24
C VAL A 224 12.43 -2.78 -0.93
N LEU A 225 13.00 -3.44 -1.94
CA LEU A 225 13.90 -4.57 -1.71
C LEU A 225 15.33 -4.15 -1.33
N GLY A 226 15.62 -2.83 -1.33
CA GLY A 226 16.82 -2.28 -0.71
C GLY A 226 16.72 -2.13 0.82
N VAL A 227 15.52 -2.22 1.38
CA VAL A 227 15.30 -2.07 2.83
C VAL A 227 16.04 -3.20 3.58
N PRO A 228 16.91 -2.87 4.55
CA PRO A 228 17.65 -3.89 5.30
C PRO A 228 16.71 -4.92 5.96
N GLY A 229 17.08 -6.20 5.85
CA GLY A 229 16.28 -7.32 6.37
C GLY A 229 15.09 -7.73 5.50
N TRP A 230 14.76 -7.01 4.42
CA TRP A 230 13.63 -7.37 3.56
C TRP A 230 13.98 -8.39 2.47
N TRP A 231 15.22 -8.36 1.97
CA TRP A 231 15.63 -9.26 0.89
C TRP A 231 17.08 -9.70 1.06
N PRO A 232 17.37 -11.02 1.11
CA PRO A 232 18.74 -11.51 1.33
C PRO A 232 19.75 -11.00 0.30
N ALA A 233 19.32 -10.78 -0.94
CA ALA A 233 20.20 -10.26 -2.00
C ALA A 233 20.77 -8.87 -1.67
N ASN A 234 20.13 -8.10 -0.78
CA ASN A 234 20.58 -6.76 -0.42
C ASN A 234 21.71 -6.72 0.64
N GLU A 235 22.15 -7.90 1.09
CA GLU A 235 23.34 -8.08 1.91
C GLU A 235 24.61 -8.30 1.06
N VAL A 236 24.45 -8.64 -0.22
CA VAL A 236 25.56 -8.88 -1.13
C VAL A 236 26.21 -7.56 -1.53
N PRO A 237 27.55 -7.44 -1.48
CA PRO A 237 28.27 -6.28 -1.99
C PRO A 237 27.88 -5.95 -3.44
N GLY A 238 27.73 -4.67 -3.74
CA GLY A 238 27.35 -4.18 -5.07
C GLY A 238 25.86 -4.30 -5.42
N PHE A 239 25.00 -4.81 -4.51
CA PHE A 239 23.56 -4.83 -4.73
C PHE A 239 22.98 -3.45 -5.07
N TYR A 240 23.46 -2.40 -4.38
CA TYR A 240 23.00 -1.01 -4.52
C TYR A 240 23.65 -0.25 -5.69
N ASP A 241 24.63 -0.85 -6.38
CA ASP A 241 25.35 -0.21 -7.50
C ASP A 241 24.55 -0.22 -8.82
N ASP A 242 23.42 -0.93 -8.83
CA ASP A 242 22.50 -1.01 -9.95
C ASP A 242 21.74 0.31 -10.16
N VAL A 243 22.32 1.17 -10.99
CA VAL A 243 21.79 2.49 -11.33
C VAL A 243 20.44 2.44 -12.07
N ALA A 244 20.00 1.29 -12.58
CA ALA A 244 18.67 1.18 -13.17
C ALA A 244 17.57 1.17 -12.09
N VAL A 245 17.90 0.72 -10.88
CA VAL A 245 17.03 0.64 -9.70
C VAL A 245 17.30 1.78 -8.72
N PHE A 246 18.56 1.96 -8.33
CA PHE A 246 19.01 2.96 -7.36
C PHE A 246 19.45 4.24 -8.07
N ARG A 247 18.48 4.89 -8.73
CA ARG A 247 18.73 6.10 -9.54
C ARG A 247 18.98 7.31 -8.63
N PRO A 248 20.12 8.03 -8.75
CA PRO A 248 20.32 9.28 -8.02
C PRO A 248 19.27 10.33 -8.42
N PRO A 249 19.16 11.45 -7.68
CA PRO A 249 18.38 12.60 -8.13
C PRO A 249 18.77 13.01 -9.54
N ARG A 250 17.79 13.42 -10.35
CA ARG A 250 18.12 14.03 -11.65
C ARG A 250 18.86 15.32 -11.34
N SER A 251 20.08 15.48 -11.86
CA SER A 251 20.78 16.76 -11.80
C SER A 251 19.86 17.86 -12.34
N PRO A 252 19.77 19.03 -11.69
CA PRO A 252 19.07 20.17 -12.26
C PRO A 252 19.60 20.37 -13.68
N ARG A 253 18.70 20.45 -14.66
CA ARG A 253 19.11 20.95 -15.98
C ARG A 253 19.50 22.41 -15.76
N HIS A 254 20.79 22.71 -15.89
CA HIS A 254 21.29 24.07 -15.99
C HIS A 254 20.75 24.73 -17.26
#